data_AF-A0A5U3FBW2-F1
#
_entry.id   AF-A0A5U3FBW2-F1
#
_cell.length_a   1.000
_cell.length_b   1.000
_cell.length_c   1.000
_cell.angle_alpha   90.00
_cell.angle_beta   90.00
_cell.angle_gamma   90.00
#
_symmetry.space_group_name_H-M   'P 1'
#
loop_
_entity.id
_entity.type
_entity.pdbx_description
1 polymer ?
#
loop_
_entity_poly.entity_id
_entity_poly.type
_entity_poly.pdbx_seq_one_letter_code
_entity_poly.pdbx_strand_id
1 'polypeptide(L)' 'MSRFTTPAILEMLDHYLWRVHEPFEFYLSEDNSDVISVPAGFVTDLATVPRIFWSVMPPDGKYAKAA' A
#
# COMPACT_ATOMS: atom_id res chain seq x y z
N MET A 1 -12.93 -5.77 -7.82
CA MET A 1 -12.08 -5.63 -6.61
C MET A 1 -10.70 -5.15 -7.04
N SER A 2 -10.12 -4.16 -6.37
CA SER A 2 -8.78 -3.66 -6.72
C SER A 2 -7.67 -4.62 -6.30
N ARG A 3 -6.69 -4.81 -7.18
CA ARG A 3 -5.61 -5.81 -7.00
C ARG A 3 -4.26 -5.28 -7.44
N PHE A 4 -3.22 -5.72 -6.74
CA PHE A 4 -1.86 -5.54 -7.19
C PHE A 4 -1.56 -6.52 -8.34
N THR A 5 -0.86 -6.06 -9.36
CA THR A 5 -0.33 -6.94 -10.44
C THR A 5 0.84 -7.76 -9.96
N THR A 6 1.71 -7.13 -9.17
CA THR A 6 2.90 -7.70 -8.54
C THR A 6 2.85 -7.42 -7.04
N PRO A 7 3.41 -8.30 -6.20
CA PRO A 7 3.50 -8.03 -4.76
C PRO A 7 4.26 -6.73 -4.52
N ALA A 8 3.71 -5.82 -3.71
CA ALA A 8 4.42 -4.62 -3.30
C ALA A 8 5.54 -4.99 -2.32
N ILE A 9 6.79 -4.75 -2.71
CA ILE A 9 7.97 -4.95 -1.86
C ILE A 9 8.31 -3.62 -1.20
N LEU A 10 8.24 -3.60 0.13
CA LEU A 10 8.43 -2.39 0.93
C LEU A 10 9.63 -2.54 1.88
N GLU A 11 10.40 -1.46 2.01
CA GLU A 11 11.47 -1.28 2.98
C GLU A 11 10.97 -0.36 4.11
N MET A 12 11.08 -0.79 5.37
CA MET A 12 10.70 0.04 6.52
C MET A 12 11.80 1.07 6.79
N LEU A 13 11.46 2.37 6.74
CA LEU A 13 12.41 3.46 6.99
C LEU A 13 12.44 3.89 8.45
N ASP A 14 11.26 4.14 9.01
CA ASP A 14 11.04 4.64 10.38
C ASP A 14 9.58 4.38 10.76
N HIS A 15 9.16 4.62 12.01
CA HIS A 15 7.79 4.52 12.57
C HIS A 15 6.64 4.47 11.54
N TYR A 16 6.33 3.28 11.01
CA TYR A 16 5.26 3.02 10.02
C TYR A 16 5.40 3.76 8.68
N LEU A 17 6.56 4.33 8.39
CA LEU A 17 6.94 4.85 7.09
C LEU A 17 7.65 3.77 6.27
N TRP A 18 7.09 3.51 5.11
CA TRP A 18 7.55 2.49 4.18
C TRP A 18 8.00 3.12 2.89
N ARG A 19 9.10 2.62 2.33
CA ARG A 19 9.57 2.95 1.01
C ARG A 19 9.27 1.80 0.06
N VAL A 20 8.75 2.12 -1.11
CA VAL A 20 8.60 1.16 -2.20
C VAL A 20 9.98 0.79 -2.73
N HIS A 21 10.37 -0.49 -2.57
CA HIS A 21 11.67 -0.98 -3.02
C HIS A 21 11.69 -1.23 -4.53
N GLU A 22 10.62 -1.84 -5.04
CA GLU A 22 10.43 -2.14 -6.46
C GLU A 22 9.14 -1.49 -6.97
N PRO A 23 9.12 -0.95 -8.21
CA PRO A 23 7.91 -0.38 -8.76
C PRO A 23 6.85 -1.47 -8.92
N PHE A 24 5.59 -1.10 -8.70
CA PHE A 24 4.46 -2.02 -8.90
C PHE A 24 3.27 -1.28 -9.51
N GLU A 25 2.32 -2.05 -10.05
CA GLU A 25 1.07 -1.51 -10.58
C GLU A 25 -0.13 -1.99 -9.77
N PHE A 26 -1.13 -1.11 -9.72
CA PHE A 26 -2.37 -1.32 -9.01
C PHE A 26 -3.56 -1.11 -9.94
N TYR A 27 -4.37 -2.14 -10.12
CA TYR A 27 -5.61 -2.05 -10.88
C TYR A 27 -6.75 -1.62 -9.96
N LEU A 28 -7.41 -0.52 -10.31
CA LEU A 28 -8.60 -0.02 -9.62
C LEU A 28 -9.85 -0.82 -10.00
N SER A 29 -9.92 -1.25 -11.26
CA SER A 29 -11.05 -1.93 -11.86
C SER A 29 -10.73 -3.40 -12.21
N GLU A 30 -11.76 -4.24 -12.36
CA GLU A 30 -11.56 -5.67 -12.66
C GLU A 30 -11.16 -5.93 -14.12
N ASP A 31 -11.51 -5.03 -15.01
CA ASP A 31 -11.16 -5.04 -16.43
C ASP A 31 -9.72 -4.56 -16.69
N ASN A 32 -8.97 -4.20 -15.64
CA ASN A 32 -7.58 -3.72 -15.70
C ASN A 32 -7.40 -2.47 -16.57
N SER A 33 -8.47 -1.70 -16.81
CA SER A 33 -8.43 -0.48 -17.61
C SER A 33 -7.85 0.69 -16.82
N ASP A 34 -8.11 0.73 -15.51
CA ASP A 34 -7.63 1.78 -14.62
C ASP A 34 -6.40 1.30 -13.83
N VAL A 35 -5.22 1.76 -14.24
CA VAL A 35 -3.92 1.36 -13.67
C VAL A 35 -3.24 2.54 -13.00
N ILE A 36 -2.78 2.33 -11.76
CA ILE A 36 -1.87 3.24 -11.06
C ILE A 36 -0.49 2.59 -11.00
N SER A 37 0.52 3.26 -11.54
CA SER A 37 1.92 2.84 -11.39
C SER A 37 2.57 3.56 -10.21
N VAL A 38 3.13 2.80 -9.27
CA VAL A 38 3.83 3.33 -8.10
C VAL A 38 5.33 3.15 -8.30
N PRO A 39 6.13 4.23 -8.33
CA PRO A 39 7.55 4.15 -8.58
C PRO A 39 8.34 3.66 -7.35
N ALA A 40 9.49 3.03 -7.60
CA ALA A 40 10.47 2.78 -6.55
C ALA A 40 10.90 4.10 -5.88
N GLY A 41 11.09 4.06 -4.57
CA GLY A 41 11.43 5.22 -3.75
C GLY A 41 10.23 5.99 -3.20
N PHE A 42 9.00 5.71 -3.64
CA PHE A 42 7.79 6.31 -3.08
C PHE A 42 7.67 5.99 -1.58
N VAL A 43 7.32 6.98 -0.76
CA VAL A 43 7.20 6.84 0.69
C VAL A 43 5.73 6.90 1.09
N THR A 44 5.27 5.93 1.87
CA THR A 44 3.88 5.79 2.31
C THR A 44 3.80 5.34 3.77
N ASP A 45 2.78 5.79 4.48
CA ASP A 45 2.42 5.35 5.83
C ASP A 45 1.39 4.20 5.83
N LEU A 46 1.12 3.60 4.67
CA LEU A 46 0.03 2.65 4.44
C LEU A 46 -1.32 3.24 4.88
N ALA A 47 -2.18 2.45 5.51
CA ALA A 47 -3.48 2.98 5.93
C ALA A 47 -3.30 3.94 7.12
N THR A 48 -3.70 5.19 6.94
CA THR A 48 -3.77 6.16 8.03
C THR A 48 -4.93 5.80 8.98
N VAL A 49 -4.67 4.91 9.95
CA VAL A 49 -5.62 4.51 11.00
C VAL A 49 -5.20 5.13 12.34
N PRO A 50 -6.09 5.80 13.10
CA PRO A 50 -5.75 6.28 14.44
C PRO A 50 -5.33 5.15 15.38
N ARG A 51 -4.25 5.36 16.16
CA ARG A 51 -3.63 4.32 17.00
C ARG A 51 -4.58 3.56 17.92
N ILE A 52 -5.62 4.21 18.44
CA ILE A 52 -6.62 3.58 19.31
C ILE A 52 -7.36 2.41 18.63
N PHE A 53 -7.42 2.40 17.29
CA PHE A 53 -8.10 1.36 16.52
C PHE A 53 -7.16 0.23 16.06
N TRP A 54 -5.85 0.31 16.31
CA TRP A 54 -4.88 -0.66 15.74
C TRP A 54 -5.07 -2.10 16.23
N SER A 55 -5.70 -2.31 17.39
CA SER A 55 -6.04 -3.66 17.86
C SER A 55 -7.08 -4.37 16.98
N VAL A 56 -7.89 -3.61 16.24
CA VAL A 56 -8.96 -4.13 15.37
C VAL A 56 -8.65 -3.89 13.89
N MET A 57 -8.02 -2.75 13.59
CA MET A 57 -7.66 -2.29 12.24
C MET A 57 -6.21 -1.81 12.25
N PRO A 58 -5.23 -2.73 12.17
CA PRO A 58 -3.85 -2.33 12.02
C PRO A 58 -3.65 -1.53 10.71
N PRO A 59 -2.70 -0.59 10.68
CA PRO A 59 -2.43 0.26 9.51
C PRO A 59 -1.83 -0.54 8.33
N ASP A 60 -1.21 -1.68 8.64
CA ASP A 60 -0.66 -2.65 7.70
C ASP A 60 -1.63 -3.81 7.38
N GLY A 61 -1.26 -4.65 6.42
CA GLY A 61 -2.05 -5.84 6.05
C GLY A 61 -3.30 -5.51 5.23
N LYS A 62 -4.48 -5.94 5.70
CA LYS A 62 -5.75 -5.89 4.93
C LYS A 62 -6.10 -4.47 4.47
N TYR A 63 -5.80 -3.48 5.30
CA TYR A 63 -6.17 -2.09 5.06
C TYR A 63 -5.09 -1.31 4.32
N ALA A 64 -3.88 -1.86 4.14
CA ALA A 64 -2.74 -1.17 3.53
C ALA A 64 -3.00 -0.63 2.10
N LYS A 65 -3.99 -1.17 1.39
CA LYS A 65 -4.44 -0.68 0.07
C LYS A 65 -5.21 0.64 0.11
N ALA A 66 -5.56 1.14 1.29
CA ALA A 66 -6.36 2.36 1.46
C ALA A 66 -5.52 3.65 1.45
N ALA A 67 -4.19 3.52 1.35
CA ALA A 67 -3.25 4.63 1.22
C ALA A 67 -3.33 5.30 -0.16
#